data_AF-A0A410DTA0-F1
#
_entry.id   AF-A0A410DTA0-F1
#
_cell.length_a   1.000
_cell.length_b   1.000
_cell.length_c   1.000
_cell.angle_alpha   90.00
_cell.angle_beta   90.00
_cell.angle_gamma   90.00
#
_symmetry.space_group_name_H-M   'P 1'
#
loop_
_entity.id
_entity.type
_entity.pdbx_description
1 polymer ?
#
loop_
_entity_poly.entity_id
_entity_poly.type
_entity_poly.pdbx_seq_one_letter_code
_entity_poly.pdbx_strand_id
1 'polypeptide(L)'
;MNKILMGCLVEMILLFISMVSNNINIFLNGSKLIVIGCLVIAMIISGVFNKDNLHSTRYESSEDRDTRLHHVSTLLFLGIPSLLSLFMLYVFIR
;
A
#
# COMPACT_ATOMS: atom_id res chain seq x y z
N MET A 1 3.67 12.51 -9.69
CA MET A 1 4.52 13.04 -8.59
C MET A 1 3.79 13.19 -7.23
N ASN A 2 2.53 12.74 -7.04
CA ASN A 2 1.81 12.96 -5.75
C ASN A 2 1.42 11.68 -4.99
N LYS A 3 1.89 10.50 -5.38
CA LYS A 3 1.44 9.21 -4.81
C LYS A 3 2.03 8.94 -3.41
N ILE A 4 3.32 9.20 -3.26
CA ILE A 4 4.01 9.11 -1.96
C ILE A 4 3.45 10.16 -1.00
N LEU A 5 3.19 11.37 -1.50
CA LEU A 5 2.58 12.46 -0.75
C LEU A 5 1.18 12.09 -0.22
N MET A 6 0.41 11.36 -1.03
CA MET A 6 -0.89 10.82 -0.62
C MET A 6 -0.75 9.77 0.48
N GLY A 7 0.23 8.86 0.37
CA GLY A 7 0.54 7.91 1.45
C GLY A 7 0.96 8.62 2.75
N CYS A 8 1.80 9.67 2.66
CA CYS A 8 2.17 10.49 3.81
C CYS A 8 0.98 11.23 4.44
N LEU A 9 0.03 11.70 3.63
CA LEU A 9 -1.19 12.34 4.14
C LEU A 9 -2.07 11.36 4.91
N VAL A 10 -2.23 10.14 4.41
CA VAL A 10 -2.98 9.09 5.11
C VAL A 10 -2.34 8.74 6.45
N GLU A 11 -1.00 8.60 6.47
CA GLU A 11 -0.21 8.42 7.69
C GLU A 11 -0.40 9.57 8.69
N MET A 12 -0.35 10.82 8.22
CA MET A 12 -0.56 12.00 9.06
C MET A 12 -1.95 12.02 9.70
N ILE A 13 -2.99 11.64 8.95
CA ILE A 13 -4.36 11.54 9.47
C ILE A 13 -4.45 10.46 10.55
N LEU A 14 -3.85 9.28 10.31
CA LEU A 14 -3.79 8.21 11.31
C LEU A 14 -3.07 8.63 12.58
N LEU A 15 -1.95 9.34 12.43
CA LEU A 15 -1.17 9.85 13.55
C LEU A 15 -1.99 10.86 14.36
N PHE A 16 -2.69 11.77 13.67
CA PHE A 16 -3.58 12.73 14.32
C PHE A 16 -4.71 12.05 15.11
N ILE A 17 -5.39 11.07 14.51
CA ILE A 17 -6.45 10.30 15.19
C ILE A 17 -5.90 9.56 16.40
N SER A 18 -4.71 8.96 16.28
CA SER A 18 -4.03 8.25 17.36
C SER A 18 -3.67 9.19 18.52
N MET A 19 -3.25 10.43 18.23
CA MET A 19 -2.94 11.43 19.25
C MET A 19 -4.22 11.88 19.98
N VAL A 20 -5.29 12.21 19.24
CA VAL A 20 -6.59 12.62 19.82
C VAL A 20 -7.18 11.52 20.69
N SER A 21 -7.04 10.27 20.27
CA SER A 21 -7.55 9.10 20.99
C SER A 21 -6.60 8.60 22.10
N ASN A 22 -5.42 9.22 22.24
CA ASN A 22 -4.33 8.82 23.13
C ASN A 22 -4.04 7.31 23.11
N ASN A 23 -4.12 6.69 21.93
CA ASN A 23 -4.01 5.25 21.77
C ASN A 23 -3.16 4.90 20.55
N ILE A 24 -1.88 4.62 20.81
CA ILE A 24 -0.89 4.27 19.79
C ILE A 24 -1.24 2.99 19.01
N ASN A 25 -2.09 2.12 19.56
CA ASN A 25 -2.53 0.92 18.86
C ASN A 25 -3.37 1.25 17.62
N ILE A 26 -4.05 2.39 17.61
CA ILE A 26 -4.81 2.85 16.43
C ILE A 26 -3.84 3.14 15.28
N PHE A 27 -2.75 3.84 15.56
CA PHE A 27 -1.70 4.08 14.57
C PHE A 27 -1.08 2.76 14.09
N LEU A 28 -0.64 1.90 15.01
CA LEU A 28 0.02 0.64 14.68
C LEU A 28 -0.89 -0.29 13.85
N ASN A 29 -2.15 -0.46 14.26
CA ASN A 29 -3.08 -1.33 13.54
C ASN A 29 -3.53 -0.70 12.22
N GLY A 30 -3.72 0.62 12.17
CA GLY A 30 -4.06 1.36 10.96
C GLY A 30 -2.96 1.23 9.90
N SER A 31 -1.71 1.54 10.24
CA SER A 31 -0.57 1.42 9.33
C SER A 31 -0.35 -0.04 8.88
N LYS A 32 -0.55 -1.03 9.77
CA LYS A 32 -0.50 -2.46 9.38
C LYS A 32 -1.58 -2.81 8.36
N LEU A 33 -2.81 -2.38 8.59
CA LEU A 33 -3.93 -2.63 7.67
C LEU A 33 -3.69 -1.97 6.31
N ILE A 34 -3.12 -0.77 6.28
CA ILE A 34 -2.78 -0.10 5.01
C ILE A 34 -1.71 -0.88 4.24
N VAL A 35 -0.63 -1.30 4.90
CA VAL A 35 0.44 -2.06 4.25
C VAL A 35 -0.09 -3.39 3.70
N ILE A 36 -0.80 -4.15 4.54
CA ILE A 36 -1.36 -5.45 4.14
C ILE A 36 -2.40 -5.26 3.03
N GLY A 37 -3.29 -4.28 3.16
CA GLY A 37 -4.32 -3.97 2.17
C GLY A 37 -3.71 -3.58 0.82
N CYS A 38 -2.71 -2.70 0.81
CA CYS A 38 -2.02 -2.30 -0.41
C CYS A 38 -1.32 -3.49 -1.07
N LEU A 39 -0.66 -4.36 -0.31
CA LEU A 39 0.01 -5.55 -0.83
C LEU A 39 -0.98 -6.57 -1.40
N VAL A 40 -2.07 -6.85 -0.68
CA VAL A 40 -3.10 -7.80 -1.13
C VAL A 40 -3.75 -7.31 -2.42
N ILE A 41 -4.18 -6.04 -2.46
CA ILE A 41 -4.81 -5.46 -3.66
C ILE A 41 -3.79 -5.41 -4.81
N ALA A 42 -2.53 -5.04 -4.55
CA ALA A 42 -1.48 -5.05 -5.57
C ALA A 42 -1.23 -6.47 -6.13
N MET A 43 -1.23 -7.51 -5.29
CA MET A 43 -1.07 -8.90 -5.74
C MET A 43 -2.25 -9.38 -6.57
N ILE A 44 -3.48 -9.00 -6.21
CA ILE A 44 -4.69 -9.30 -6.98
C ILE A 44 -4.63 -8.63 -8.35
N ILE A 45 -4.33 -7.33 -8.39
CA ILE A 45 -4.23 -6.56 -9.65
C ILE A 45 -3.06 -7.07 -10.50
N SER A 46 -1.94 -7.45 -9.90
CA SER A 46 -0.79 -8.02 -10.60
C SER A 46 -1.10 -9.39 -11.24
N GLY A 47 -2.20 -10.04 -10.83
CA GLY A 47 -2.60 -11.33 -11.36
C GLY A 47 -1.82 -12.52 -10.79
N VAL A 48 -1.10 -12.32 -9.68
CA VAL A 48 -0.28 -13.36 -9.01
C VAL A 48 -1.10 -14.61 -8.66
N PHE A 49 -2.39 -14.44 -8.36
CA PHE A 49 -3.29 -15.53 -7.99
C PHE A 49 -4.02 -16.19 -9.17
N ASN A 50 -3.97 -15.61 -10.37
CA ASN A 50 -4.65 -16.17 -11.55
C ASN A 50 -3.72 -17.06 -12.36
N LYS A 51 -3.67 -18.35 -12.00
CA LYS A 51 -2.91 -19.39 -12.72
C LYS A 51 -3.31 -19.56 -14.20
N ASP A 52 -4.54 -19.19 -14.57
CA ASP A 52 -5.07 -19.35 -15.94
C ASP A 52 -4.85 -18.13 -16.85
N ASN A 53 -4.32 -17.01 -16.32
CA ASN A 53 -4.14 -15.76 -17.07
C ASN A 53 -2.87 -15.70 -17.95
N LEU A 54 -2.09 -16.78 -18.02
CA LEU A 54 -1.00 -16.90 -19.01
C LEU A 54 -1.53 -16.85 -20.46
N HIS A 55 -2.81 -17.21 -20.68
CA HIS A 55 -3.47 -17.06 -21.97
C HIS A 55 -4.01 -15.64 -22.23
N SER A 56 -4.51 -14.92 -21.21
CA SER A 56 -5.07 -13.57 -21.36
C SER A 56 -3.98 -12.48 -21.45
N THR A 57 -2.85 -12.64 -20.75
CA THR A 57 -1.66 -11.78 -20.89
C THR A 57 -1.03 -11.85 -22.29
N ARG A 58 -1.30 -12.92 -23.05
CA ARG A 58 -0.83 -13.09 -24.44
C ARG A 58 -1.64 -12.26 -25.45
N TYR A 59 -2.85 -11.83 -25.09
CA TYR A 59 -3.74 -10.95 -25.86
C TYR A 59 -3.90 -9.57 -25.22
N GLU A 60 -3.17 -9.29 -24.15
CA GLU A 60 -3.21 -8.03 -23.44
C GLU A 60 -2.48 -6.95 -24.26
N SER A 61 -3.16 -5.83 -24.52
CA SER A 61 -2.53 -4.68 -25.16
C SER A 61 -1.41 -4.13 -24.28
N SER A 62 -0.38 -3.53 -24.88
CA SER A 62 0.67 -2.84 -24.12
C SER A 62 0.10 -1.76 -23.19
N GLU A 63 -1.01 -1.13 -23.60
CA GLU A 63 -1.70 -0.09 -22.83
C GLU A 63 -2.40 -0.63 -21.57
N ASP A 64 -3.05 -1.80 -21.67
CA ASP A 64 -3.68 -2.47 -20.53
C ASP A 64 -2.64 -2.92 -19.50
N ARG A 65 -1.52 -3.46 -20.01
CA ARG A 65 -0.39 -3.89 -19.18
C ARG A 65 0.23 -2.71 -18.43
N ASP A 66 0.44 -1.59 -19.12
CA ASP A 66 1.01 -0.38 -18.52
C ASP A 66 0.06 0.21 -17.47
N THR A 67 -1.25 0.21 -17.74
CA THR A 67 -2.28 0.66 -16.79
C THR A 67 -2.30 -0.23 -15.54
N ARG A 68 -2.26 -1.55 -15.69
CA ARG A 68 -2.20 -2.50 -14.57
C ARG A 68 -0.95 -2.30 -13.72
N LEU A 69 0.23 -2.22 -14.35
CA LEU A 69 1.49 -1.94 -13.66
C LEU A 69 1.48 -0.57 -12.98
N HIS A 70 0.82 0.42 -13.60
CA HIS A 70 0.64 1.74 -13.00
C HIS A 70 -0.17 1.66 -11.71
N HIS A 71 -1.28 0.90 -11.69
CA HIS A 71 -2.08 0.68 -10.48
C HIS A 71 -1.32 -0.08 -9.40
N VAL A 72 -0.61 -1.15 -9.76
CA VAL A 72 0.25 -1.92 -8.83
C VAL A 72 1.30 -1.01 -8.22
N SER A 73 2.03 -0.22 -9.02
CA SER A 73 3.03 0.71 -8.50
C SER A 73 2.41 1.76 -7.58
N THR A 74 1.20 2.24 -7.90
CA THR A 74 0.51 3.25 -7.09
C THR A 74 0.19 2.73 -5.70
N LEU A 75 -0.33 1.51 -5.61
CA LEU A 75 -0.62 0.86 -4.33
C LEU A 75 0.65 0.59 -3.52
N LEU A 76 1.72 0.15 -4.19
CA LEU A 76 3.01 -0.04 -3.51
C LEU A 76 3.57 1.27 -2.97
N PHE A 77 3.55 2.35 -3.77
CA PHE A 77 4.01 3.67 -3.33
C PHE A 77 3.15 4.28 -2.23
N LEU A 78 1.86 3.93 -2.15
CA LEU A 78 0.98 4.32 -1.04
C LEU A 78 1.34 3.59 0.26
N GLY A 79 1.72 2.31 0.16
CA GLY A 79 2.09 1.49 1.32
C GLY A 79 3.49 1.77 1.88
N ILE A 80 4.40 2.34 1.10
CA ILE A 80 5.79 2.63 1.53
C ILE A 80 5.85 3.52 2.77
N PRO A 81 5.17 4.69 2.84
CA PRO A 81 5.15 5.52 4.03
C PRO A 81 4.73 4.77 5.30
N SER A 82 3.70 3.93 5.20
CA SER A 82 3.23 3.12 6.33
C SER A 82 4.16 1.99 6.73
N LEU A 83 4.86 1.39 5.77
CA LEU A 83 5.90 0.40 6.09
C LEU A 83 7.09 1.08 6.77
N LEU A 84 7.45 2.28 6.33
CA LEU A 84 8.56 3.06 6.87
C LEU A 84 8.27 3.55 8.28
N SER A 85 7.05 4.03 8.57
CA SER A 85 6.66 4.43 9.92
C SER A 85 6.60 3.26 10.89
N LEU A 86 6.07 2.11 10.48
CA LEU A 86 6.12 0.87 11.27
C LEU A 86 7.55 0.43 11.56
N PHE A 87 8.45 0.53 10.58
CA PHE A 87 9.85 0.22 10.76
C PHE A 87 10.53 1.18 11.74
N MET A 88 10.29 2.48 11.62
CA MET A 88 10.81 3.48 12.55
C MET A 88 10.29 3.23 13.99
N LEU A 89 9.00 2.97 14.16
CA LEU A 89 8.43 2.60 15.46
C LEU A 89 9.10 1.35 16.05
N TYR A 90 9.32 0.32 15.23
CA TYR A 90 9.96 -0.90 15.68
C TYR A 90 11.42 -0.69 16.10
N VAL A 91 12.16 0.19 15.43
CA VAL A 91 13.59 0.45 15.69
C VAL A 91 13.81 1.48 16.80
N PHE A 92 12.95 2.49 16.93
CA PHE A 92 13.14 3.61 17.86
C PHE A 92 12.38 3.47 19.19
N ILE A 93 11.27 2.72 19.24
CA ILE A 93 10.44 2.56 20.45
C ILE A 93 10.68 1.21 21.14
N ARG A 94 11.36 0.27 20.47
CA ARG A 94 11.89 -0.95 21.09
C ARG A 94 13.35 -0.74 21.48
#